data_AF-A8PTU0-F1
#
_entry.id   AF-A8PTU0-F1
#
_cell.length_a   1.000
_cell.length_b   1.000
_cell.length_c   1.000
_cell.angle_alpha   90.00
_cell.angle_beta   90.00
_cell.angle_gamma   90.00
#
_symmetry.space_group_name_H-M   'P 1'
#
loop_
_entity.id
_entity.type
_entity.pdbx_description
1 polymer ?
#
loop_
_entity_poly.entity_id
_entity_poly.type
_entity_poly.pdbx_seq_one_letter_code
_entity_poly.pdbx_strand_id
1 'polypeptide(L)'
;MSVATPTREQILSLYRAHLATARSFASYNFREYFVRRARDQFRAYLYPQMSVAAQNVNASASKLSNVPTANTAIKPVEPMSAEKLAKFYEEACDELKVLQRAVMTNKMYAGERLVVEDEGRKEWIVRSSEELGHETSA
;
A
#
# COMPACT_ATOMS: atom_id res chain seq x y z
N MET A 1 -31.03 -2.71 6.00
CA MET A 1 -30.46 -3.11 7.31
C MET A 1 -29.72 -1.90 7.85
N SER A 2 -29.98 -1.49 9.10
CA SER A 2 -29.22 -0.40 9.74
C SER A 2 -27.79 -0.89 9.94
N VAL A 3 -26.87 -0.37 9.13
CA VAL A 3 -25.46 -0.74 9.23
C VAL A 3 -24.86 0.00 10.42
N ALA A 4 -24.37 -0.74 11.40
CA ALA A 4 -23.72 -0.15 12.57
C ALA A 4 -22.44 0.56 12.11
N THR A 5 -22.28 1.82 12.51
CA THR A 5 -21.09 2.61 12.16
C THR A 5 -19.85 1.93 12.75
N PRO A 6 -18.85 1.56 11.93
CA PRO A 6 -17.68 0.84 12.42
C PRO A 6 -16.86 1.72 13.36
N THR A 7 -16.44 1.14 14.48
CA THR A 7 -15.59 1.83 15.46
C THR A 7 -14.17 2.00 14.91
N ARG A 8 -13.47 3.06 15.33
CA ARG A 8 -12.07 3.31 14.93
C ARG A 8 -11.15 2.11 15.16
N GLU A 9 -11.32 1.41 16.28
CA GLU A 9 -10.55 0.20 16.62
C GLU A 9 -10.80 -0.95 15.65
N GLN A 10 -12.06 -1.15 15.23
CA GLN A 10 -12.41 -2.17 14.24
C GLN A 10 -11.71 -1.91 12.92
N ILE A 11 -11.71 -0.65 12.45
CA ILE A 11 -10.99 -0.25 11.23
C ILE A 11 -9.48 -0.49 11.36
N LEU A 12 -8.88 -0.14 12.49
CA LEU A 12 -7.44 -0.37 12.73
C LEU A 12 -7.09 -1.85 12.78
N SER A 13 -7.92 -2.66 13.43
CA SER A 13 -7.73 -4.12 13.48
C SER A 13 -7.82 -4.73 12.08
N LEU A 14 -8.77 -4.27 11.26
CA LEU A 14 -8.96 -4.72 9.89
C LEU A 14 -7.79 -4.34 8.99
N TYR A 15 -7.28 -3.10 9.11
CA TYR A 15 -6.08 -2.66 8.39
C TYR A 15 -4.85 -3.51 8.74
N ARG A 16 -4.65 -3.80 10.02
CA ARG A 16 -3.56 -4.68 10.49
C ARG A 16 -3.71 -6.09 9.93
N ALA A 17 -4.92 -6.64 9.93
CA ALA A 17 -5.22 -7.96 9.39
C ALA A 17 -4.94 -8.04 7.88
N HIS A 18 -5.31 -7.01 7.11
CA HIS A 18 -4.99 -6.89 5.69
C HIS A 18 -3.49 -6.88 5.44
N LEU A 19 -2.73 -6.03 6.14
CA LEU A 19 -1.28 -5.98 6.00
C LEU A 19 -0.60 -7.28 6.40
N ALA A 20 -1.05 -7.91 7.48
CA ALA A 20 -0.50 -9.20 7.92
C ALA A 20 -0.76 -10.30 6.88
N THR A 21 -1.98 -10.35 6.33
CA THR A 21 -2.35 -11.31 5.29
C THR A 21 -1.58 -11.06 4.00
N ALA A 22 -1.47 -9.80 3.55
CA ALA A 22 -0.67 -9.43 2.39
C ALA A 22 0.80 -9.80 2.54
N ARG A 23 1.38 -9.66 3.75
CA ARG A 23 2.76 -10.08 4.04
C ARG A 23 2.97 -11.58 4.02
N SER A 24 1.90 -12.36 4.16
CA SER A 24 1.97 -13.82 4.25
C SER A 24 1.95 -14.54 2.90
N PHE A 25 1.84 -13.81 1.77
CA PHE A 25 2.04 -14.36 0.44
C PHE A 25 3.48 -14.84 0.25
N ALA A 26 3.63 -16.03 -0.35
CA ALA A 26 4.94 -16.57 -0.69
C ALA A 26 5.57 -15.80 -1.86
N SER A 27 4.77 -15.43 -2.86
CA SER A 27 5.22 -14.65 -4.02
C SER A 27 5.52 -13.19 -3.65
N TYR A 28 6.72 -12.69 -3.99
CA TYR A 28 7.11 -11.29 -3.84
C TYR A 28 6.12 -10.32 -4.47
N ASN A 29 5.73 -10.56 -5.72
CA ASN A 29 4.86 -9.65 -6.46
C ASN A 29 3.50 -9.46 -5.76
N PHE A 30 2.90 -10.55 -5.28
CA PHE A 30 1.64 -10.47 -4.55
C PHE A 30 1.81 -9.78 -3.20
N ARG A 31 2.87 -10.12 -2.46
CA ARG A 31 3.16 -9.46 -1.18
C ARG A 31 3.25 -7.95 -1.32
N GLU A 32 4.12 -7.46 -2.22
CA GLU A 32 4.33 -6.03 -2.40
C GLU A 32 3.10 -5.33 -2.99
N TYR A 33 2.43 -5.96 -3.97
CA TYR A 33 1.21 -5.42 -4.56
C TYR A 33 0.10 -5.25 -3.50
N PHE A 34 -0.22 -6.29 -2.74
CA PHE A 34 -1.31 -6.24 -1.77
C PHE A 34 -0.98 -5.37 -0.56
N VAL A 35 0.28 -5.30 -0.14
CA VAL A 35 0.71 -4.35 0.91
C VAL A 35 0.52 -2.91 0.44
N ARG A 36 0.93 -2.58 -0.79
CA ARG A 36 0.74 -1.24 -1.36
C ARG A 36 -0.75 -0.92 -1.54
N ARG A 37 -1.51 -1.83 -2.16
CA ARG A 37 -2.96 -1.68 -2.39
C ARG A 37 -3.71 -1.45 -1.08
N ALA A 38 -3.43 -2.24 -0.03
CA ALA A 38 -4.08 -2.06 1.27
C ALA A 38 -3.77 -0.68 1.87
N ARG A 39 -2.53 -0.20 1.77
CA ARG A 39 -2.17 1.15 2.23
C ARG A 39 -2.91 2.23 1.46
N ASP A 40 -2.93 2.14 0.14
CA ASP A 40 -3.53 3.14 -0.74
C ASP A 40 -5.05 3.18 -0.56
N GLN A 41 -5.69 2.01 -0.50
CA GLN A 41 -7.13 1.88 -0.27
C GLN A 41 -7.53 2.50 1.07
N PHE A 42 -6.93 2.08 2.19
CA PHE A 42 -7.28 2.63 3.50
C PHE A 42 -6.95 4.12 3.61
N ARG A 43 -5.84 4.58 3.01
CA ARG A 43 -5.50 6.01 2.97
C ARG A 43 -6.51 6.82 2.17
N ALA A 44 -6.96 6.32 1.02
CA ALA A 44 -7.95 7.00 0.19
C ALA A 44 -9.30 7.14 0.88
N TYR A 45 -9.74 6.11 1.60
CA TYR A 45 -11.02 6.13 2.31
C TYR A 45 -10.98 6.96 3.61
N LEU A 46 -9.88 6.91 4.35
CA LEU A 46 -9.76 7.62 5.64
C LEU A 46 -9.27 9.07 5.50
N TYR A 47 -8.49 9.35 4.46
CA TYR A 47 -7.89 10.67 4.22
C TYR A 47 -7.98 11.07 2.73
N PRO A 48 -9.18 11.27 2.16
CA PRO A 48 -9.37 11.59 0.74
C PRO A 48 -8.56 12.81 0.26
N GLN A 49 -8.52 13.85 1.09
CA GLN A 49 -7.76 15.09 0.85
C GLN A 49 -6.24 14.90 0.87
N MET A 50 -5.74 13.82 1.49
CA MET A 50 -4.32 13.47 1.47
C MET A 50 -4.00 12.48 0.35
N SER A 51 -5.00 11.76 -0.19
CA SER A 51 -4.82 10.81 -1.29
C SER A 51 -4.85 11.45 -2.68
N VAL A 52 -5.44 12.64 -2.84
CA VAL A 52 -5.37 13.42 -4.10
C VAL A 52 -3.93 13.80 -4.49
N ALA A 53 -2.98 13.83 -3.55
CA ALA A 53 -1.56 13.98 -3.85
C ALA A 53 -0.98 12.71 -4.50
N ALA A 54 -1.47 11.52 -4.15
CA ALA A 54 -1.00 10.24 -4.69
C ALA A 54 -1.62 9.90 -6.07
N GLN A 55 -2.84 10.35 -6.36
CA GLN A 55 -3.44 10.22 -7.71
C GLN A 55 -2.67 11.01 -8.79
N ASN A 56 -1.86 11.99 -8.38
CA ASN A 56 -1.14 12.88 -9.29
C ASN A 56 0.19 12.34 -9.81
N VAL A 57 0.71 11.21 -9.28
CA VAL A 57 1.98 10.64 -9.77
C VAL A 57 1.87 9.94 -11.12
N ASN A 58 0.65 9.67 -11.59
CA ASN A 58 0.35 9.13 -12.92
C ASN A 58 -0.22 10.19 -13.89
N ALA A 59 -0.28 11.45 -13.47
CA ALA A 59 -0.71 12.61 -14.26
C ALA A 59 0.48 13.52 -14.62
N SER A 60 1.67 12.95 -14.71
CA SER A 60 2.95 13.64 -14.93
C SER A 60 2.99 14.45 -16.24
N ALA A 61 2.06 14.21 -17.17
CA ALA A 61 1.99 14.92 -18.45
C ALA A 61 1.24 16.26 -18.40
N SER A 62 0.31 16.48 -17.45
CA SER A 62 -0.52 17.70 -17.43
C SER A 62 -0.17 18.70 -16.32
N LYS A 63 0.75 18.35 -15.41
CA LYS A 63 1.07 19.13 -14.18
C LYS A 63 2.34 19.96 -14.24
N LEU A 64 3.09 19.93 -15.34
CA LEU A 64 4.27 20.78 -15.49
C LEU A 64 3.93 22.25 -15.83
N SER A 65 2.66 22.60 -16.09
CA SER A 65 2.32 23.93 -16.61
C SER A 65 1.65 24.92 -15.66
N ASN A 66 1.29 24.56 -14.43
CA ASN A 66 0.73 25.53 -13.47
C ASN A 66 1.10 25.18 -12.02
N VAL A 67 2.15 25.81 -11.52
CA VAL A 67 2.58 25.75 -10.11
C VAL A 67 2.05 27.00 -9.39
N PRO A 68 1.14 26.85 -8.41
CA PRO A 68 1.02 27.79 -7.31
C PRO A 68 1.56 27.13 -6.04
N THR A 69 2.67 27.64 -5.52
CA THR A 69 3.13 27.41 -4.16
C THR A 69 2.17 28.09 -3.19
N ALA A 70 1.13 27.38 -2.77
CA ALA A 70 0.27 27.82 -1.67
C ALA A 70 0.03 26.63 -0.75
N ASN A 71 0.54 26.74 0.48
CA ASN A 71 0.18 25.88 1.60
C ASN A 71 -1.34 25.97 1.80
N THR A 72 -2.07 25.09 1.13
CA THR A 72 -3.52 24.96 1.28
C THR A 72 -3.72 24.39 2.68
N ALA A 73 -4.22 25.23 3.60
CA ALA A 73 -4.54 24.81 4.95
C ALA A 73 -5.41 23.54 4.87
N ILE A 74 -4.90 22.45 5.45
CA ILE A 74 -5.59 21.17 5.52
C ILE A 74 -6.88 21.42 6.30
N LYS A 75 -8.02 21.52 5.59
CA LYS A 75 -9.34 21.57 6.24
C LYS A 75 -9.46 20.35 7.17
N PRO A 76 -10.03 20.51 8.38
CA PRO A 76 -10.26 19.38 9.29
C PRO A 76 -10.89 18.23 8.53
N VAL A 77 -10.38 17.02 8.76
CA VAL A 77 -10.82 15.79 8.10
C VAL A 77 -12.30 15.60 8.39
N GLU A 78 -13.17 16.00 7.46
CA GLU A 78 -14.59 15.64 7.49
C GLU A 78 -14.64 14.11 7.42
N PRO A 79 -15.05 13.41 8.50
CA PRO A 79 -15.20 11.97 8.43
C PRO A 79 -16.25 11.67 7.36
N MET A 80 -15.90 10.78 6.41
CA MET A 80 -16.81 10.31 5.37
C MET A 80 -18.18 9.94 5.97
N SER A 81 -19.27 10.12 5.20
CA SER A 81 -20.62 9.73 5.62
C SER A 81 -20.63 8.32 6.23
N ALA A 82 -21.30 8.17 7.37
CA ALA A 82 -21.36 6.94 8.15
C ALA A 82 -21.73 5.72 7.29
N GLU A 83 -22.64 5.90 6.33
CA GLU A 83 -23.08 4.86 5.39
C GLU A 83 -21.95 4.37 4.47
N LYS A 84 -21.11 5.30 3.98
CA LYS A 84 -19.96 4.96 3.11
C LYS A 84 -18.89 4.19 3.90
N LEU A 85 -18.67 4.57 5.15
CA LEU A 85 -17.72 3.87 6.02
C LEU A 85 -18.18 2.46 6.37
N ALA A 86 -19.46 2.28 6.66
CA ALA A 86 -20.02 0.96 6.93
C ALA A 86 -19.93 0.05 5.70
N LYS A 87 -20.29 0.57 4.51
CA LYS A 87 -20.15 -0.17 3.26
C LYS A 87 -18.69 -0.57 2.98
N PHE A 88 -17.76 0.38 3.14
CA PHE A 88 -16.33 0.11 2.98
C PHE A 88 -15.86 -0.99 3.95
N TYR A 89 -16.31 -0.95 5.20
CA TYR A 89 -15.93 -1.94 6.21
C TYR A 89 -16.42 -3.34 5.84
N GLU A 90 -17.66 -3.48 5.37
CA GLU A 90 -18.22 -4.75 4.89
C GLU A 90 -17.42 -5.29 3.69
N GLU A 91 -17.20 -4.45 2.67
CA GLU A 91 -16.42 -4.81 1.48
C GLU A 91 -14.99 -5.24 1.84
N ALA A 92 -14.33 -4.52 2.76
CA ALA A 92 -12.98 -4.83 3.21
C ALA A 92 -12.91 -6.12 4.04
N CYS A 93 -13.96 -6.48 4.78
CA CYS A 93 -14.06 -7.78 5.46
C CYS A 93 -14.15 -8.93 4.46
N ASP A 94 -14.92 -8.76 3.39
CA ASP A 94 -15.05 -9.78 2.34
C ASP A 94 -13.77 -9.90 1.51
N GLU A 95 -13.13 -8.79 1.17
CA GLU A 95 -11.81 -8.78 0.52
C GLU A 95 -10.76 -9.49 1.38
N LEU A 96 -10.77 -9.30 2.71
CA LEU A 96 -9.86 -10.00 3.62
C LEU A 96 -10.03 -11.52 3.51
N LYS A 97 -11.26 -12.03 3.46
CA LYS A 97 -11.53 -13.47 3.31
C LYS A 97 -11.02 -13.99 1.95
N VAL A 98 -11.20 -13.22 0.88
CA VAL A 98 -10.66 -13.55 -0.45
C VAL A 98 -9.13 -13.61 -0.39
N LEU A 99 -8.51 -12.62 0.24
CA LEU A 99 -7.06 -12.51 0.37
C LEU A 99 -6.48 -13.70 1.16
N GLN A 100 -7.11 -14.09 2.27
CA GLN A 100 -6.71 -15.25 3.08
C GLN A 100 -6.73 -16.56 2.28
N ARG A 101 -7.77 -16.78 1.47
CA ARG A 101 -7.84 -17.94 0.58
C ARG A 101 -6.76 -17.90 -0.49
N ALA A 102 -6.54 -16.73 -1.10
CA ALA A 102 -5.51 -16.54 -2.12
C ALA A 102 -4.11 -16.80 -1.57
N VAL A 103 -3.83 -16.39 -0.32
CA VAL A 103 -2.58 -16.72 0.38
C VAL A 103 -2.41 -18.24 0.47
N MET A 104 -3.45 -18.96 0.91
CA MET A 104 -3.36 -20.40 1.09
C MET A 104 -3.01 -21.11 -0.22
N THR A 105 -3.71 -20.77 -1.30
CA THR A 105 -3.42 -21.32 -2.63
C THR A 105 -2.02 -20.94 -3.11
N ASN A 106 -1.61 -19.68 -2.92
CA ASN A 106 -0.27 -19.23 -3.31
C ASN A 106 0.83 -19.96 -2.55
N LYS A 107 0.60 -20.36 -1.29
CA LYS A 107 1.55 -21.19 -0.53
C LYS A 107 1.63 -22.62 -1.04
N MET A 108 0.50 -23.23 -1.41
CA MET A 108 0.48 -24.61 -1.95
C MET A 108 1.22 -24.73 -3.27
N TYR A 109 1.18 -23.68 -4.09
CA TYR A 109 1.80 -23.65 -5.42
C TYR A 109 2.93 -22.61 -5.49
N ALA A 110 3.63 -22.39 -4.39
CA ALA A 110 4.76 -21.47 -4.36
C ALA A 110 5.93 -22.03 -5.19
N GLY A 111 6.49 -21.18 -6.06
CA GLY A 111 7.72 -21.47 -6.80
C GLY A 111 8.97 -21.02 -6.04
N GLU A 112 10.11 -21.07 -6.73
CA GLU A 112 11.37 -20.52 -6.21
C GLU A 112 11.27 -19.00 -6.00
N ARG A 113 12.05 -18.48 -5.03
CA ARG A 113 12.10 -17.05 -4.76
C ARG A 113 12.75 -16.30 -5.92
N LEU A 114 12.26 -15.09 -6.19
CA LEU A 114 12.83 -14.26 -7.24
C LEU A 114 14.25 -13.80 -6.87
N VAL A 115 15.06 -13.50 -7.88
CA VAL A 115 16.42 -12.95 -7.71
C VAL A 115 16.42 -11.68 -6.85
N VAL A 116 15.37 -10.86 -6.94
CA VAL A 116 15.21 -9.63 -6.16
C VAL A 116 14.94 -9.86 -4.67
N GLU A 117 14.59 -11.09 -4.28
CA GLU A 117 14.37 -11.47 -2.88
C GLU A 117 15.66 -11.90 -2.17
N ASP A 118 16.74 -12.07 -2.93
CA ASP A 118 18.04 -12.45 -2.43
C ASP A 118 18.73 -11.24 -1.77
N GLU A 119 18.72 -11.22 -0.43
CA GLU A 119 19.26 -10.10 0.36
C GLU A 119 20.74 -9.85 0.04
N GLY A 120 21.52 -10.90 -0.24
CA GLY A 120 22.94 -10.78 -0.61
C GLY A 120 23.18 -10.08 -1.94
N ARG A 121 22.16 -10.01 -2.81
CA ARG A 121 22.22 -9.28 -4.09
C ARG A 121 21.58 -7.89 -4.06
N LYS A 122 20.82 -7.56 -3.01
CA LYS A 122 20.29 -6.19 -2.83
C LYS A 122 21.41 -5.19 -2.59
N GLU A 123 22.45 -5.59 -1.88
CA GLU A 123 23.67 -4.80 -1.63
C GLU A 123 24.42 -4.43 -2.93
N TRP A 124 24.33 -5.24 -3.99
CA TRP A 124 24.95 -4.89 -5.28
C TRP A 124 24.25 -3.71 -5.96
N ILE A 125 22.92 -3.64 -5.89
CA ILE A 125 22.12 -2.63 -6.58
C ILE A 125 22.29 -1.24 -5.94
N VAL A 126 22.67 -1.20 -4.66
CA VAL A 126 22.90 0.03 -3.88
C VAL A 126 24.40 0.25 -3.63
N ARG A 127 25.30 -0.25 -4.48
CA ARG A 127 26.64 0.35 -4.54
C ARG A 127 26.50 1.69 -5.23
N SER A 128 26.52 2.77 -4.45
CA SER A 128 26.65 4.13 -4.98
C SER A 128 27.85 4.16 -5.91
N SER A 129 27.76 4.91 -7.01
CA SER A 129 28.86 5.13 -7.97
C SER A 129 30.14 5.64 -7.30
N GLU A 130 30.07 6.10 -6.04
CA GLU A 130 31.17 6.57 -5.21
C GLU A 130 32.09 5.44 -4.71
N GLU A 131 31.62 4.19 -4.58
CA GLU A 131 32.43 3.08 -4.05
C GLU A 131 33.23 2.31 -5.13
N LEU A 132 32.97 2.56 -6.41
CA LEU A 132 33.67 1.92 -7.54
C LEU A 132 35.06 2.52 -7.84
N GLY A 133 35.49 3.55 -7.09
CA GLY A 133 36.74 4.29 -7.32
C GLY A 133 37.97 3.83 -6.54
N HIS A 134 37.87 2.80 -5.69
CA HIS A 134 38.95 2.40 -4.77
C HIS A 134 39.59 1.03 -5.05
N GLU A 135 39.42 0.47 -6.24
CA GLU A 135 40.07 -0.80 -6.64
C GLU A 135 41.07 -0.61 -7.81
N THR A 136 42.04 0.31 -7.66
CA THR A 136 43.32 0.23 -8.40
C THR A 136 44.45 0.81 -7.56
N SER A 137 45.06 0.00 -6.69
CA SER A 137 46.47 0.10 -6.30
C SER A 137 46.88 -1.12 -5.48
N ALA A 138 47.36 -2.15 -6.17
CA ALA A 138 48.34 -3.12 -5.68
C ALA A 138 49.13 -3.63 -6.89
#